data_AF-A0A9W7YL41-F1
#
_entry.id   AF-A0A9W7YL41-F1
#
_cell.length_a   1.000
_cell.length_b   1.000
_cell.length_c   1.000
_cell.angle_alpha   90.00
_cell.angle_beta   90.00
_cell.angle_gamma   90.00
#
_symmetry.space_group_name_H-M   'P 1'
#
loop_
_entity.id
_entity.type
_entity.pdbx_description
1 polymer ?
#
loop_
_entity_poly.entity_id
_entity_poly.type
_entity_poly.pdbx_seq_one_letter_code
_entity_poly.pdbx_strand_id
1 'polypeptide(L)'
;MATKTNIQLKHGSTTASVRVYSEHASRVDDLSITLVLNQNVEVTPIELHALFLEHCALHDQSTALVVFDAFCQAYGVPAVDIHVVVQQHSIDETAARQVLKAYYLLWDVPAARHCYFGSDSAAMPALFAPDNAHVAAMFGGQPGSSSYLDEARWLLDVYRPLLTDFFAHMSAFLDTESRDVQFAPLFKKGLDVLRWLTQPKSAPDAEYLVSAPVSMPLTGLVQLMQIMVLSKTLGVSPGQFSQLFK
;
A
#
# COMPACT_ATOMS: atom_id res chain seq x y z
N MET A 1 9.13 -1.91 36.32
CA MET A 1 9.55 -2.06 34.92
C MET A 1 8.53 -2.95 34.23
N ALA A 2 7.97 -2.53 33.09
CA ALA A 2 7.03 -3.36 32.34
C ALA A 2 7.79 -4.52 31.68
N THR A 3 7.38 -5.75 31.95
CA THR A 3 7.99 -6.96 31.39
C THR A 3 7.49 -7.17 29.95
N LYS A 4 8.39 -7.57 29.05
CA LYS A 4 8.04 -7.97 27.67
C LYS A 4 8.13 -9.49 27.52
N THR A 5 7.18 -10.08 26.79
CA THR A 5 7.09 -11.50 26.47
C THR A 5 7.29 -11.70 24.96
N ASN A 6 7.99 -12.77 24.57
CA ASN A 6 8.15 -13.14 23.17
C ASN A 6 7.14 -14.23 22.79
N ILE A 7 6.25 -13.93 21.86
CA ILE A 7 5.35 -14.90 21.23
C ILE A 7 6.03 -15.43 19.98
N GLN A 8 6.11 -16.76 19.83
CA GLN A 8 6.79 -17.41 18.71
C GLN A 8 5.77 -17.81 17.65
N LEU A 9 5.89 -17.23 16.46
CA LEU A 9 5.17 -17.66 15.26
C LEU A 9 5.97 -18.76 14.58
N LYS A 10 5.29 -19.79 14.08
CA LYS A 10 5.91 -20.91 13.37
C LYS A 10 5.10 -21.27 12.13
N HIS A 11 5.78 -21.44 11.00
CA HIS A 11 5.20 -21.98 9.77
C HIS A 11 6.27 -22.79 9.04
N GLY A 12 6.06 -24.11 8.91
CA GLY A 12 7.07 -25.01 8.39
C GLY A 12 8.39 -24.91 9.19
N SER A 13 9.48 -24.59 8.49
CA SER A 13 10.81 -24.34 9.09
C SER A 13 11.02 -22.88 9.52
N THR A 14 10.15 -21.96 9.10
CA THR A 14 10.27 -20.53 9.38
C THR A 14 9.73 -20.22 10.77
N THR A 15 10.47 -19.39 11.51
CA THR A 15 10.05 -18.87 12.81
C THR A 15 10.20 -17.35 12.84
N ALA A 16 9.28 -16.68 13.52
CA ALA A 16 9.34 -15.25 13.78
C ALA A 16 8.92 -14.97 15.23
N SER A 17 9.40 -13.88 15.82
CA SER A 17 9.11 -13.54 17.21
C SER A 17 8.39 -12.20 17.29
N VAL A 18 7.25 -12.17 17.97
CA VAL A 18 6.51 -10.94 18.27
C VAL A 18 6.74 -10.59 19.74
N ARG A 19 7.44 -9.48 19.99
CA ARG A 19 7.82 -9.06 21.34
C ARG A 19 6.85 -8.00 21.85
N VAL A 20 6.01 -8.36 22.81
CA VAL A 20 4.93 -7.50 23.33
C VAL A 20 5.03 -7.34 24.85
N TYR A 21 4.37 -6.33 25.42
CA TYR A 21 4.22 -6.24 26.88
C TYR A 21 3.40 -7.41 27.42
N SER A 22 3.74 -7.90 28.61
CA SER A 22 3.12 -9.12 29.17
C SER A 22 1.61 -9.02 29.36
N GLU A 23 1.05 -7.80 29.49
CA GLU A 23 -0.39 -7.57 29.55
C GLU A 23 -1.14 -7.87 28.24
N HIS A 24 -0.44 -7.84 27.10
CA HIS A 24 -1.01 -8.17 25.78
C HIS A 24 -0.69 -9.61 25.34
N ALA A 25 0.24 -10.28 26.03
CA ALA A 25 0.79 -11.57 25.59
C ALA A 25 -0.28 -12.64 25.38
N SER A 26 -1.25 -12.78 26.29
CA SER A 26 -2.32 -13.78 26.17
C SER A 26 -3.15 -13.57 24.90
N ARG A 27 -3.58 -12.34 24.62
CA ARG A 27 -4.42 -12.03 23.45
C ARG A 27 -3.67 -12.24 22.13
N VAL A 28 -2.39 -11.88 22.10
CA VAL A 28 -1.53 -12.09 20.94
C VAL A 28 -1.29 -13.59 20.70
N ASP A 29 -1.05 -14.35 21.76
CA ASP A 29 -0.86 -15.80 21.69
C ASP A 29 -2.12 -16.51 21.19
N ASP A 30 -3.29 -16.16 21.73
CA ASP A 30 -4.59 -16.70 21.31
C ASP A 30 -4.82 -16.52 19.81
N LEU A 31 -4.55 -15.32 19.27
CA LEU A 31 -4.67 -15.06 17.83
C LEU A 31 -3.61 -15.80 17.01
N SER A 32 -2.39 -15.96 17.54
CA SER A 32 -1.31 -16.66 16.83
C SER A 32 -1.64 -18.12 16.53
N ILE A 33 -2.38 -18.78 17.43
CA ILE A 33 -2.82 -20.17 17.28
C ILE A 33 -3.90 -20.31 16.19
N THR A 34 -4.67 -19.25 15.94
CA THR A 34 -5.73 -19.22 14.91
C THR A 34 -5.23 -18.83 13.52
N LEU A 35 -3.95 -18.46 13.38
CA LEU A 35 -3.36 -18.13 12.08
C LEU A 35 -3.22 -19.41 11.24
N VAL A 36 -3.98 -19.50 10.15
CA VAL A 36 -3.91 -20.62 9.21
C VAL A 36 -3.24 -20.19 7.93
N LEU A 37 -2.07 -20.77 7.64
CA LEU A 37 -1.30 -20.53 6.42
C LEU A 37 -1.23 -21.79 5.55
N ASN A 38 -1.11 -21.58 4.23
CA ASN A 38 -0.95 -22.66 3.27
C ASN A 38 0.42 -23.33 3.47
N GLN A 39 0.42 -24.61 3.87
CA GLN A 39 1.63 -25.39 4.16
C GLN A 39 2.53 -25.62 2.95
N ASN A 40 2.03 -25.41 1.73
CA ASN A 40 2.79 -25.57 0.50
C ASN A 40 3.57 -24.31 0.09
N VAL A 41 3.42 -23.21 0.84
CA VAL A 41 4.08 -21.93 0.54
C VAL A 41 5.14 -21.70 1.60
N GLU A 42 6.40 -21.57 1.15
CA GLU A 42 7.48 -21.09 2.01
C GLU A 42 7.28 -19.60 2.25
N VAL A 43 7.44 -19.18 3.51
CA VAL A 43 7.32 -17.77 3.90
C VAL A 43 8.58 -17.34 4.62
N THR A 44 8.97 -16.10 4.43
CA THR A 44 10.11 -15.51 5.16
C THR A 44 9.69 -15.06 6.56
N PRO A 45 10.62 -14.84 7.52
CA PRO A 45 10.25 -14.36 8.85
C PRO A 45 9.50 -13.02 8.87
N ILE A 46 9.87 -12.09 7.99
CA ILE A 46 9.20 -10.78 7.88
C ILE A 46 7.79 -10.91 7.28
N GLU A 47 7.64 -11.80 6.31
CA GLU A 47 6.34 -12.13 5.72
C GLU A 47 5.43 -12.82 6.73
N LEU A 48 5.93 -13.76 7.53
CA LEU A 48 5.16 -14.41 8.60
C LEU A 48 4.65 -13.39 9.62
N HIS A 49 5.47 -12.41 9.98
CA HIS A 49 5.07 -11.33 10.87
C HIS A 49 4.00 -10.43 10.23
N ALA A 50 4.14 -10.10 8.94
CA ALA A 50 3.17 -9.32 8.18
C ALA A 50 1.82 -10.04 8.01
N LEU A 51 1.84 -11.34 7.71
CA LEU A 51 0.64 -12.18 7.62
C LEU A 51 -0.09 -12.26 8.97
N PHE A 52 0.67 -12.40 10.06
CA PHE A 52 0.10 -12.39 11.40
C PHE A 52 -0.50 -11.02 11.77
N LEU A 53 0.14 -9.92 11.36
CA LEU A 53 -0.40 -8.57 11.54
C LEU A 53 -1.73 -8.40 10.78
N GLU A 54 -1.81 -8.85 9.52
CA GLU A 54 -3.06 -8.81 8.75
C GLU A 54 -4.15 -9.65 9.42
N HIS A 55 -3.82 -10.85 9.90
CA HIS A 55 -4.74 -11.68 10.68
C HIS A 55 -5.24 -10.96 11.93
N CYS A 56 -4.36 -10.30 12.68
CA CYS A 56 -4.76 -9.50 13.84
C CYS A 56 -5.69 -8.35 13.44
N ALA A 57 -5.38 -7.62 12.35
CA ALA A 57 -6.20 -6.52 11.86
C ALA A 57 -7.62 -6.95 11.47
N LEU A 58 -7.78 -8.18 10.97
CA LEU A 58 -9.08 -8.76 10.63
C LEU A 58 -9.94 -9.15 11.84
N HIS A 59 -9.31 -9.51 12.97
CA HIS A 59 -10.03 -10.08 14.12
C HIS A 59 -10.12 -9.14 15.31
N ASP A 60 -9.09 -8.32 15.56
CA ASP A 60 -9.03 -7.40 16.69
C ASP A 60 -8.03 -6.24 16.46
N GLN A 61 -8.57 -5.05 16.18
CA GLN A 61 -7.78 -3.84 15.92
C GLN A 61 -6.82 -3.48 17.07
N SER A 62 -7.20 -3.76 18.33
CA SER A 62 -6.34 -3.46 19.49
C SER A 62 -5.09 -4.34 19.50
N THR A 63 -5.23 -5.63 19.26
CA THR A 63 -4.08 -6.54 19.13
C THR A 63 -3.27 -6.23 17.87
N ALA A 64 -3.93 -5.86 16.77
CA ALA A 64 -3.25 -5.43 15.55
C ALA A 64 -2.31 -4.24 15.81
N LEU A 65 -2.74 -3.25 16.59
CA LEU A 65 -1.88 -2.12 16.98
C LEU A 65 -0.66 -2.55 17.80
N VAL A 66 -0.83 -3.48 18.73
CA VAL A 66 0.28 -4.01 19.55
C VAL A 66 1.27 -4.80 18.69
N VAL A 67 0.76 -5.64 17.79
CA VAL A 67 1.59 -6.41 16.84
C VAL A 67 2.27 -5.47 15.84
N PHE A 68 1.60 -4.41 15.40
CA PHE A 68 2.17 -3.40 14.51
C PHE A 68 3.34 -2.65 15.15
N ASP A 69 3.21 -2.24 16.42
CA ASP A 69 4.33 -1.66 17.17
C ASP A 69 5.50 -2.64 17.28
N ALA A 70 5.22 -3.90 17.60
CA ALA A 70 6.25 -4.94 17.66
C ALA A 70 6.92 -5.19 16.30
N PHE A 71 6.16 -5.18 15.21
CA PHE A 71 6.65 -5.26 13.84
C PHE A 71 7.58 -4.08 13.53
N CYS A 72 7.13 -2.85 13.77
CA CYS A 72 7.92 -1.66 13.50
C CYS A 72 9.22 -1.63 14.30
N GLN A 73 9.17 -1.96 15.60
CA GLN A 73 10.35 -2.08 16.45
C GLN A 73 11.32 -3.16 15.96
N ALA A 74 10.81 -4.32 15.51
CA ALA A 74 11.64 -5.43 15.05
C ALA A 74 12.42 -5.09 13.76
N TYR A 75 11.85 -4.26 12.89
CA TYR A 75 12.43 -3.91 11.60
C TYR A 75 12.94 -2.46 11.51
N GLY A 76 13.01 -1.74 12.63
CA GLY A 76 13.59 -0.40 12.69
C GLY A 76 12.72 0.70 12.07
N VAL A 77 11.42 0.49 11.92
CA VAL A 77 10.46 1.49 11.44
C VAL A 77 10.02 2.37 12.62
N PRO A 78 9.95 3.71 12.49
CA PRO A 78 10.05 4.49 11.25
C PRO A 78 11.44 5.04 10.93
N ALA A 79 12.46 4.73 11.72
CA ALA A 79 13.83 5.20 11.46
C ALA A 79 14.36 4.74 10.08
N VAL A 80 13.90 3.58 9.62
CA VAL A 80 14.07 3.08 8.26
C VAL A 80 12.70 2.98 7.59
N ASP A 81 12.58 3.52 6.37
CA ASP A 81 11.36 3.39 5.58
C ASP A 81 11.06 1.93 5.24
N ILE A 82 9.78 1.56 5.26
CA ILE A 82 9.34 0.18 5.04
C ILE A 82 9.77 -0.38 3.67
N HIS A 83 9.87 0.45 2.62
CA HIS A 83 10.31 -0.02 1.31
C HIS A 83 11.80 -0.35 1.32
N VAL A 84 12.59 0.39 2.09
CA VAL A 84 14.01 0.09 2.32
C VAL A 84 14.16 -1.20 3.13
N VAL A 85 13.34 -1.41 4.16
CA VAL A 85 13.31 -2.67 4.93
C VAL A 85 13.05 -3.86 4.00
N VAL A 86 11.99 -3.80 3.19
CA VAL A 86 11.65 -4.87 2.23
C VAL A 86 12.78 -5.14 1.25
N GLN A 87 13.43 -4.10 0.73
CA GLN A 87 14.60 -4.24 -0.15
C GLN A 87 15.78 -4.92 0.56
N GLN A 88 16.12 -4.52 1.79
CA GLN A 88 17.25 -5.06 2.55
C GLN A 88 17.07 -6.55 2.89
N HIS A 89 15.83 -6.98 3.11
CA HIS A 89 15.51 -8.37 3.37
C HIS A 89 15.57 -9.27 2.12
N SER A 90 15.81 -8.71 0.92
CA SER A 90 16.01 -9.44 -0.34
C SER A 90 14.91 -10.48 -0.61
N ILE A 91 13.66 -10.13 -0.27
CA ILE A 91 12.48 -10.97 -0.50
C ILE A 91 11.94 -10.78 -1.92
N ASP A 92 11.18 -11.75 -2.41
CA ASP A 92 10.55 -11.64 -3.73
C ASP A 92 9.43 -10.59 -3.77
N GLU A 93 8.94 -10.29 -4.98
CA GLU A 93 7.90 -9.28 -5.20
C GLU A 93 6.59 -9.60 -4.46
N THR A 94 6.23 -10.88 -4.34
CA THR A 94 4.99 -11.30 -3.68
C THR A 94 5.07 -11.06 -2.18
N ALA A 95 6.18 -11.47 -1.56
CA ALA A 95 6.44 -11.23 -0.15
C ALA A 95 6.60 -9.73 0.15
N ALA A 96 7.28 -8.98 -0.71
CA ALA A 96 7.41 -7.52 -0.62
C ALA A 96 6.04 -6.83 -0.60
N ARG A 97 5.18 -7.21 -1.54
CA ARG A 97 3.80 -6.72 -1.64
C ARG A 97 3.00 -7.02 -0.36
N GLN A 98 3.10 -8.25 0.15
CA GLN A 98 2.41 -8.67 1.37
C GLN A 98 2.86 -7.86 2.60
N VAL A 99 4.16 -7.62 2.74
CA VAL A 99 4.73 -6.83 3.85
C VAL A 99 4.27 -5.38 3.78
N LEU A 100 4.36 -4.74 2.60
CA LEU A 100 3.92 -3.36 2.41
C LEU A 100 2.42 -3.21 2.67
N LYS A 101 1.62 -4.14 2.15
CA LYS A 101 0.17 -4.17 2.39
C LYS A 101 -0.13 -4.22 3.89
N ALA A 102 0.44 -5.19 4.60
CA ALA A 102 0.23 -5.34 6.04
C ALA A 102 0.65 -4.08 6.83
N TYR A 103 1.77 -3.46 6.46
CA TYR A 103 2.23 -2.22 7.08
C TYR A 103 1.23 -1.09 6.91
N TYR A 104 0.73 -0.85 5.70
CA TYR A 104 -0.21 0.24 5.43
C TYR A 104 -1.64 -0.04 5.87
N LEU A 105 -2.02 -1.26 6.28
CA LEU A 105 -3.36 -1.56 6.81
C LEU A 105 -3.78 -0.64 7.96
N LEU A 106 -2.83 -0.21 8.79
CA LEU A 106 -3.10 0.64 9.95
C LEU A 106 -2.96 2.14 9.66
N TRP A 107 -2.84 2.54 8.40
CA TRP A 107 -2.67 3.94 8.00
C TRP A 107 -3.75 4.87 8.58
N ASP A 108 -5.02 4.44 8.56
CA ASP A 108 -6.16 5.23 9.05
C ASP A 108 -6.39 5.08 10.56
N VAL A 109 -5.53 4.32 11.26
CA VAL A 109 -5.65 4.12 12.71
C VAL A 109 -4.90 5.25 13.44
N PRO A 110 -5.57 6.12 14.23
CA PRO A 110 -4.94 7.34 14.76
C PRO A 110 -3.67 7.11 15.56
N ALA A 111 -3.62 6.04 16.36
CA ALA A 111 -2.44 5.70 17.16
C ALA A 111 -1.23 5.32 16.28
N ALA A 112 -1.45 4.53 15.22
CA ALA A 112 -0.40 4.18 14.26
C ALA A 112 0.01 5.38 13.40
N ARG A 113 -0.97 6.20 12.95
CA ARG A 113 -0.75 7.44 12.19
C ARG A 113 0.19 8.39 12.91
N HIS A 114 -0.05 8.61 14.19
CA HIS A 114 0.77 9.53 14.99
C HIS A 114 2.21 9.04 15.16
N CYS A 115 2.41 7.75 15.42
CA CYS A 115 3.72 7.22 15.78
C CYS A 115 4.61 6.85 14.58
N TYR A 116 4.04 6.42 13.45
CA TYR A 116 4.82 5.81 12.35
C TYR A 116 4.67 6.53 11.01
N PHE A 117 3.53 7.18 10.77
CA PHE A 117 3.22 7.77 9.46
C PHE A 117 3.16 9.31 9.45
N GLY A 118 3.42 9.96 10.59
CA GLY A 118 3.42 11.42 10.74
C GLY A 118 4.59 12.09 10.00
N SER A 119 4.46 13.40 9.73
CA SER A 119 5.50 14.18 9.02
C SER A 119 6.86 14.19 9.72
N ASP A 120 6.87 14.06 11.05
CA ASP A 120 8.10 14.09 11.86
C ASP A 120 8.77 12.70 11.92
N SER A 121 8.08 11.66 11.43
CA SER A 121 8.48 10.25 11.53
C SER A 121 9.41 9.83 10.39
N ALA A 122 9.21 10.37 9.19
CA ALA A 122 9.96 10.00 8.00
C ALA A 122 11.08 11.02 7.73
N ALA A 123 12.33 10.59 7.81
CA ALA A 123 13.44 11.40 7.33
C ALA A 123 13.33 11.57 5.80
N MET A 124 13.39 12.81 5.32
CA MET A 124 13.41 13.07 3.88
C MET A 124 14.57 12.30 3.22
N PRO A 125 14.33 11.55 2.13
CA PRO A 125 15.38 10.83 1.44
C PRO A 125 16.50 11.79 1.01
N ALA A 126 17.76 11.34 1.14
CA ALA A 126 18.95 12.12 0.78
C ALA A 126 18.95 12.61 -0.69
N LEU A 127 18.19 11.93 -1.55
CA LEU A 127 17.95 12.33 -2.95
C LEU A 127 17.32 13.72 -3.07
N PHE A 128 16.47 14.09 -2.11
CA PHE A 128 15.78 15.38 -2.06
C PHE A 128 16.46 16.40 -1.14
N ALA A 129 17.64 16.07 -0.59
CA ALA A 129 18.40 17.01 0.22
C ALA A 129 18.95 18.16 -0.65
N PRO A 130 19.05 19.38 -0.11
CA PRO A 130 19.70 20.48 -0.80
C PRO A 130 21.12 20.11 -1.26
N ASP A 131 21.51 20.60 -2.42
CA ASP A 131 22.88 20.58 -2.96
C ASP A 131 23.49 19.23 -3.38
N ASN A 132 22.76 18.12 -3.28
CA ASN A 132 23.27 16.80 -3.69
C ASN A 132 22.92 16.41 -5.13
N ALA A 133 21.69 16.68 -5.56
CA ALA A 133 21.21 16.32 -6.89
C ALA A 133 20.05 17.24 -7.32
N HIS A 134 19.76 17.27 -8.63
CA HIS A 134 18.53 17.85 -9.16
C HIS A 134 17.70 16.71 -9.73
N VAL A 135 16.48 16.57 -9.22
CA VAL A 135 15.56 15.50 -9.59
C VAL A 135 14.54 16.07 -10.55
N ALA A 136 14.43 15.47 -11.73
CA ALA A 136 13.35 15.76 -12.66
C ALA A 136 12.31 14.64 -12.59
N ALA A 137 11.02 15.00 -12.55
CA ALA A 137 9.93 14.04 -12.66
C ALA A 137 9.63 13.77 -14.14
N MET A 138 9.50 12.49 -14.51
CA MET A 138 9.12 12.08 -15.85
C MET A 138 7.87 11.21 -15.78
N PHE A 139 6.90 11.52 -16.64
CA PHE A 139 5.65 10.77 -16.75
C PHE A 139 5.59 10.09 -18.11
N GLY A 140 5.33 8.79 -18.11
CA GLY A 140 5.23 7.98 -19.31
C GLY A 140 3.98 8.26 -20.14
N GLY A 141 3.89 7.61 -21.30
CA GLY A 141 2.72 7.62 -22.18
C GLY A 141 1.94 6.30 -22.12
N GLN A 142 1.02 6.11 -23.06
CA GLN A 142 0.15 4.93 -23.16
C GLN A 142 0.95 3.63 -23.22
N PRO A 143 0.89 2.78 -22.18
CA PRO A 143 1.31 1.40 -22.32
C PRO A 143 0.13 0.61 -22.95
N GLY A 144 0.37 -0.57 -23.53
CA GLY A 144 -0.72 -1.41 -24.08
C GLY A 144 -1.84 -1.68 -23.04
N SER A 145 -3.08 -1.92 -23.48
CA SER A 145 -4.32 -1.84 -22.65
C SER A 145 -4.37 -2.62 -21.34
N SER A 146 -3.62 -3.71 -21.17
CA SER A 146 -3.66 -4.51 -19.93
C SER A 146 -2.89 -3.88 -18.78
N SER A 147 -1.84 -3.13 -19.07
CA SER A 147 -0.83 -2.72 -18.08
C SER A 147 -1.33 -1.70 -17.05
N TYR A 148 -2.11 -0.69 -17.44
CA TYR A 148 -2.53 0.36 -16.50
C TYR A 148 -3.61 -0.10 -15.52
N LEU A 149 -4.57 -0.95 -15.94
CA LEU A 149 -5.57 -1.48 -15.00
C LEU A 149 -4.92 -2.44 -14.00
N ASP A 150 -3.98 -3.26 -14.46
CA ASP A 150 -3.26 -4.18 -13.58
C ASP A 150 -2.36 -3.41 -12.59
N GLU A 151 -1.70 -2.35 -13.03
CA GLU A 151 -0.96 -1.43 -12.16
C GLU A 151 -1.89 -0.76 -11.13
N ALA A 152 -3.05 -0.27 -11.54
CA ALA A 152 -4.04 0.31 -10.63
C ALA A 152 -4.53 -0.71 -9.59
N ARG A 153 -4.77 -1.97 -10.00
CA ARG A 153 -5.13 -3.07 -9.08
C ARG A 153 -4.02 -3.35 -8.09
N TRP A 154 -2.77 -3.38 -8.55
CA TRP A 154 -1.61 -3.58 -7.70
C TRP A 154 -1.49 -2.46 -6.66
N LEU A 155 -1.60 -1.19 -7.08
CA LEU A 155 -1.57 -0.04 -6.19
C LEU A 155 -2.71 -0.07 -5.16
N LEU A 156 -3.93 -0.38 -5.59
CA LEU A 156 -5.09 -0.47 -4.69
C LEU A 156 -5.07 -1.69 -3.79
N ASP A 157 -4.31 -2.74 -4.10
CA ASP A 157 -4.15 -3.86 -3.18
C ASP A 157 -3.14 -3.57 -2.08
N VAL A 158 -2.04 -2.90 -2.41
CA VAL A 158 -0.98 -2.56 -1.44
C VAL A 158 -1.32 -1.32 -0.63
N TYR A 159 -1.67 -0.23 -1.33
CA TYR A 159 -1.81 1.11 -0.74
C TYR A 159 -3.27 1.55 -0.62
N ARG A 160 -4.21 0.59 -0.50
CA ARG A 160 -5.65 0.88 -0.39
C ARG A 160 -5.94 2.03 0.59
N PRO A 161 -5.43 2.02 1.84
CA PRO A 161 -5.76 3.07 2.80
C PRO A 161 -5.25 4.46 2.37
N LEU A 162 -4.17 4.50 1.57
CA LEU A 162 -3.63 5.75 1.03
C LEU A 162 -4.42 6.25 -0.18
N LEU A 163 -5.14 5.37 -0.90
CA LEU A 163 -5.70 5.69 -2.20
C LEU A 163 -7.22 5.71 -2.26
N THR A 164 -7.93 5.07 -1.32
CA THR A 164 -9.40 4.90 -1.36
C THR A 164 -10.14 6.20 -1.70
N ASP A 165 -9.94 7.27 -0.92
CA ASP A 165 -10.67 8.52 -1.11
C ASP A 165 -10.35 9.20 -2.44
N PHE A 166 -9.05 9.27 -2.77
CA PHE A 166 -8.57 9.85 -4.02
C PHE A 166 -9.14 9.10 -5.23
N PHE A 167 -9.04 7.77 -5.21
CA PHE A 167 -9.48 6.92 -6.30
C PHE A 167 -11.00 6.96 -6.48
N ALA A 168 -11.77 6.93 -5.39
CA ALA A 168 -13.22 7.05 -5.43
C ALA A 168 -13.65 8.40 -6.03
N HIS A 169 -13.02 9.50 -5.57
CA HIS A 169 -13.29 10.84 -6.08
C HIS A 169 -12.98 10.95 -7.59
N MET A 170 -11.79 10.54 -8.00
CA MET A 170 -11.38 10.61 -9.41
C MET A 170 -12.21 9.70 -10.31
N SER A 171 -12.59 8.51 -9.84
CA SER A 171 -13.47 7.60 -10.61
C SER A 171 -14.85 8.21 -10.82
N ALA A 172 -15.43 8.84 -9.80
CA ALA A 172 -16.73 9.51 -9.91
C ALA A 172 -16.66 10.75 -10.83
N PHE A 173 -15.57 11.51 -10.76
CA PHE A 173 -15.30 12.62 -11.67
C PHE A 173 -15.26 12.14 -13.12
N LEU A 174 -14.43 11.13 -13.43
CA LEU A 174 -14.30 10.59 -14.79
C LEU A 174 -15.61 10.01 -15.33
N ASP A 175 -16.38 9.28 -14.51
CA ASP A 175 -17.70 8.77 -14.92
C ASP A 175 -18.66 9.93 -15.25
N THR A 176 -18.66 10.99 -14.44
CA THR A 176 -19.50 12.19 -14.68
C THR A 176 -19.12 12.88 -15.98
N GLU A 177 -17.83 13.19 -16.17
CA GLU A 177 -17.34 13.87 -17.38
C GLU A 177 -17.56 13.04 -18.64
N SER A 178 -17.46 11.71 -18.54
CA SER A 178 -17.71 10.80 -19.68
C SER A 178 -19.15 10.85 -20.21
N ARG A 179 -20.10 11.34 -19.40
CA ARG A 179 -21.53 11.45 -19.72
C ARG A 179 -21.91 12.82 -20.25
N ASP A 180 -21.00 13.79 -20.29
CA ASP A 180 -21.26 15.07 -20.96
C ASP A 180 -21.66 14.81 -22.42
N VAL A 181 -22.64 15.55 -22.91
CA VAL A 181 -23.21 15.36 -24.26
C VAL A 181 -22.14 15.46 -25.37
N GLN A 182 -21.08 16.24 -25.15
CA GLN A 182 -19.98 16.41 -26.09
C GLN A 182 -19.07 15.18 -26.14
N PHE A 183 -18.91 14.47 -25.01
CA PHE A 183 -17.97 13.35 -24.89
C PHE A 183 -18.63 11.97 -24.92
N ALA A 184 -19.91 11.86 -24.53
CA ALA A 184 -20.66 10.61 -24.47
C ALA A 184 -20.56 9.74 -25.74
N PRO A 185 -20.52 10.28 -26.99
CA PRO A 185 -20.32 9.48 -28.19
C PRO A 185 -18.98 8.71 -28.24
N LEU A 186 -17.95 9.22 -27.56
CA LEU A 186 -16.64 8.58 -27.43
C LEU A 186 -16.67 7.41 -26.42
N PHE A 187 -17.57 7.46 -25.44
CA PHE A 187 -17.63 6.52 -24.33
C PHE A 187 -18.75 5.46 -24.46
N LYS A 188 -18.75 4.72 -25.58
CA LYS A 188 -19.80 3.72 -25.90
C LYS A 188 -20.02 2.64 -24.82
N LYS A 189 -19.04 2.37 -23.96
CA LYS A 189 -19.12 1.39 -22.86
C LYS A 189 -18.98 2.05 -21.48
N GLY A 190 -19.09 3.38 -21.42
CA GLY A 190 -18.90 4.19 -20.20
C GLY A 190 -17.45 4.25 -19.71
N LEU A 191 -17.25 4.91 -18.58
CA LEU A 191 -15.95 5.06 -17.92
C LEU A 191 -16.03 4.73 -16.42
N ASP A 192 -16.65 3.60 -16.08
CA ASP A 192 -16.85 3.14 -14.70
C ASP A 192 -15.60 2.37 -14.17
N VAL A 193 -14.54 3.13 -13.91
CA VAL A 193 -13.22 2.60 -13.50
C VAL A 193 -13.30 1.84 -12.18
N LEU A 194 -14.08 2.37 -11.23
CA LEU A 194 -14.28 1.75 -9.92
C LEU A 194 -14.84 0.33 -10.09
N ARG A 195 -15.85 0.15 -10.93
CA ARG A 195 -16.40 -1.16 -11.23
C ARG A 195 -15.40 -2.06 -11.96
N TRP A 196 -14.64 -1.53 -12.91
CA TRP A 196 -13.65 -2.33 -13.66
C TRP A 196 -12.50 -2.87 -12.78
N LEU A 197 -12.14 -2.15 -11.72
CA LEU A 197 -11.12 -2.59 -10.77
C LEU A 197 -11.67 -3.52 -9.69
N THR A 198 -12.87 -3.24 -9.17
CA THR A 198 -13.51 -4.07 -8.12
C THR A 198 -14.15 -5.34 -8.67
N GLN A 199 -14.58 -5.33 -9.92
CA GLN A 199 -15.17 -6.45 -10.64
C GLN A 199 -14.45 -6.62 -11.98
N PRO A 200 -13.28 -7.29 -12.03
CA PRO A 200 -12.47 -7.38 -13.24
C PRO A 200 -13.23 -7.92 -14.48
N LYS A 201 -14.22 -8.80 -14.27
CA LYS A 201 -15.09 -9.34 -15.34
C LYS A 201 -15.99 -8.29 -16.00
N SER A 202 -16.15 -7.11 -15.40
CA SER A 202 -16.94 -6.00 -15.94
C SER A 202 -16.13 -5.07 -16.84
N ALA A 203 -14.79 -5.23 -16.86
CA ALA A 203 -13.94 -4.40 -17.71
C ALA A 203 -14.29 -4.64 -19.19
N PRO A 204 -14.37 -3.58 -20.02
CA PRO A 204 -14.55 -3.70 -21.45
C PRO A 204 -13.44 -4.49 -22.15
N ASP A 205 -13.67 -4.85 -23.41
CA ASP A 205 -12.62 -5.46 -24.23
C ASP A 205 -11.40 -4.57 -24.45
N ALA A 206 -10.29 -5.22 -24.79
CA ALA A 206 -8.99 -4.60 -25.00
C ALA A 206 -9.03 -3.48 -26.06
N GLU A 207 -9.86 -3.59 -27.10
CA GLU A 207 -10.02 -2.58 -28.15
C GLU A 207 -10.57 -1.27 -27.57
N TYR A 208 -11.58 -1.36 -26.70
CA TYR A 208 -12.11 -0.18 -26.01
C TYR A 208 -11.10 0.40 -25.03
N LEU A 209 -10.42 -0.47 -24.26
CA LEU A 209 -9.44 -0.06 -23.26
C LEU A 209 -8.17 0.57 -23.86
N VAL A 210 -7.78 0.28 -25.11
CA VAL A 210 -6.67 0.99 -25.77
C VAL A 210 -7.09 2.34 -26.35
N SER A 211 -8.39 2.54 -26.62
CA SER A 211 -8.86 3.74 -27.31
C SER A 211 -8.43 5.01 -26.58
N ALA A 212 -7.93 6.01 -27.31
CA ALA A 212 -7.35 7.22 -26.72
C ALA A 212 -8.27 7.93 -25.70
N PRO A 213 -9.60 8.06 -25.92
CA PRO A 213 -10.49 8.67 -24.94
C PRO A 213 -10.54 7.95 -23.59
N VAL A 214 -10.24 6.64 -23.56
CA VAL A 214 -10.27 5.81 -22.35
C VAL A 214 -8.87 5.66 -21.76
N SER A 215 -7.88 5.27 -22.57
CA SER A 215 -6.54 4.95 -22.08
C SER A 215 -5.77 6.17 -21.58
N MET A 216 -5.93 7.35 -22.18
CA MET A 216 -5.24 8.57 -21.74
C MET A 216 -5.65 9.01 -20.33
N PRO A 217 -6.94 9.25 -20.01
CA PRO A 217 -7.33 9.66 -18.66
C PRO A 217 -7.03 8.58 -17.62
N LEU A 218 -7.12 7.29 -17.98
CA LEU A 218 -6.78 6.20 -17.05
C LEU A 218 -5.28 6.11 -16.77
N THR A 219 -4.44 6.31 -17.79
CA THR A 219 -2.99 6.38 -17.58
C THR A 219 -2.64 7.55 -16.66
N GLY A 220 -3.26 8.72 -16.88
CA GLY A 220 -3.12 9.88 -15.99
C GLY A 220 -3.59 9.58 -14.55
N LEU A 221 -4.71 8.89 -14.38
CA LEU A 221 -5.20 8.46 -13.07
C LEU A 221 -4.19 7.58 -12.34
N VAL A 222 -3.62 6.57 -13.00
CA VAL A 222 -2.61 5.68 -12.39
C VAL A 222 -1.35 6.45 -12.02
N GLN A 223 -0.87 7.34 -12.88
CA GLN A 223 0.27 8.22 -12.57
C GLN A 223 0.00 9.10 -11.35
N LEU A 224 -1.21 9.65 -11.23
CA LEU A 224 -1.60 10.41 -10.04
C LEU A 224 -1.72 9.52 -8.79
N MET A 225 -2.17 8.27 -8.92
CA MET A 225 -2.15 7.31 -7.80
C MET A 225 -0.71 7.09 -7.30
N GLN A 226 0.26 6.92 -8.20
CA GLN A 226 1.68 6.80 -7.84
C GLN A 226 2.19 8.05 -7.11
N ILE A 227 1.88 9.24 -7.61
CA ILE A 227 2.21 10.52 -6.93
C ILE A 227 1.56 10.58 -5.55
N MET A 228 0.30 10.14 -5.42
CA MET A 228 -0.41 10.14 -4.15
C MET A 228 0.22 9.19 -3.14
N VAL A 229 0.64 8.00 -3.55
CA VAL A 229 1.41 7.09 -2.69
C VAL A 229 2.71 7.76 -2.26
N LEU A 230 3.53 8.22 -3.20
CA LEU A 230 4.84 8.79 -2.91
C LEU A 230 4.77 10.03 -2.02
N SER A 231 3.87 10.97 -2.30
CA SER A 231 3.70 12.17 -1.45
C SER A 231 3.25 11.82 -0.04
N LYS A 232 2.31 10.87 0.11
CA LYS A 232 1.83 10.40 1.41
C LYS A 232 2.92 9.69 2.20
N THR A 233 3.69 8.80 1.57
CA THR A 233 4.77 8.05 2.25
C THR A 233 5.95 8.95 2.63
N LEU A 234 6.20 10.01 1.86
CA LEU A 234 7.16 11.07 2.22
C LEU A 234 6.63 12.05 3.28
N GLY A 235 5.35 12.00 3.64
CA GLY A 235 4.76 12.91 4.61
C GLY A 235 4.64 14.36 4.11
N VAL A 236 4.61 14.58 2.79
CA VAL A 236 4.53 15.92 2.18
C VAL A 236 3.21 16.12 1.43
N SER A 237 2.73 17.36 1.40
CA SER A 237 1.57 17.72 0.55
C SER A 237 1.94 17.69 -0.94
N PRO A 238 0.98 17.55 -1.87
CA PRO A 238 1.26 17.64 -3.31
C PRO A 238 1.96 18.94 -3.73
N GLY A 239 1.67 20.06 -3.07
CA GLY A 239 2.34 21.34 -3.30
C GLY A 239 3.83 21.29 -2.91
N GLN A 240 4.14 20.80 -1.70
CA GLN A 240 5.52 20.59 -1.25
C GLN A 240 6.24 19.56 -2.11
N PHE A 241 5.57 18.48 -2.50
CA PHE A 241 6.11 17.44 -3.36
C PHE A 241 6.58 18.01 -4.70
N SER A 242 5.77 18.89 -5.33
CA SER A 242 6.15 19.53 -6.59
C SER A 242 7.42 20.38 -6.50
N GLN A 243 7.73 20.93 -5.32
CA GLN A 243 8.94 21.74 -5.08
C GLN A 243 10.20 20.89 -4.89
N LEU A 244 10.07 19.57 -4.74
CA LEU A 244 11.21 18.65 -4.63
C LEU A 244 11.88 18.39 -5.98
N PHE A 245 11.22 18.74 -7.09
CA PHE A 245 11.70 18.53 -8.44
C PHE A 245 12.12 19.86 -9.08
N LYS A 246 13.13 19.82 -9.95
CA LYS A 246 13.69 20.98 -10.65
C LYS A 246 13.69 20.80 -12.16
#